data_AF-A0A7S4H1G0-F1
#
_entry.id   AF-A0A7S4H1G0-F1
#
_cell.length_a   1.000
_cell.length_b   1.000
_cell.length_c   1.000
_cell.angle_alpha   90.00
_cell.angle_beta   90.00
_cell.angle_gamma   90.00
#
_symmetry.space_group_name_H-M   'P 1'
#
loop_
_entity.id
_entity.type
_entity.pdbx_description
1 polymer ?
#
loop_
_entity_poly.entity_id
_entity_poly.type
_entity_poly.pdbx_seq_one_letter_code
_entity_poly.pdbx_strand_id
1 'polypeptide(L)'
;MAEITTERPLKVFDLTRLGPHLRQPVGDLMAPKATYPLTQELATEMAQHADGVEYLSRHTGKPCLALWSDKVDGDGILPTASVTPLSQYEHRGRTARQILRADCNIRIAG
;
A
#
# COMPACT_ATOMS: atom_id res chain seq x y z
N MET A 1 11.61 -9.85 1.26
CA MET A 1 10.25 -9.81 1.83
C MET A 1 10.35 -9.24 3.22
N ALA A 2 9.52 -8.26 3.55
CA ALA A 2 9.42 -7.75 4.90
C ALA A 2 8.10 -8.24 5.51
N GLU A 3 8.18 -8.76 6.73
CA GLU A 3 7.00 -8.97 7.56
C GLU A 3 6.92 -7.79 8.50
N ILE A 4 5.73 -7.20 8.59
CA ILE A 4 5.45 -6.03 9.43
C ILE A 4 4.38 -6.41 10.44
N THR A 5 4.48 -5.86 11.64
CA THR A 5 3.48 -6.01 12.70
C THR A 5 3.02 -4.65 13.15
N THR A 6 1.76 -4.54 13.57
CA THR A 6 1.22 -3.30 14.11
C THR A 6 1.54 -3.19 15.60
N GLU A 7 2.13 -2.08 16.06
CA GLU A 7 2.38 -1.85 17.50
C GLU A 7 1.10 -1.58 18.30
N ARG A 8 0.06 -1.12 17.60
CA ARG A 8 -1.25 -0.79 18.15
C ARG A 8 -2.34 -1.08 17.13
N PRO A 9 -3.62 -1.16 17.54
CA PRO A 9 -4.72 -1.17 16.59
C PRO A 9 -4.66 0.05 15.66
N LEU A 10 -4.86 -0.19 14.37
CA LEU A 10 -4.91 0.85 13.34
C LEU A 10 -6.36 1.19 13.01
N LYS A 11 -6.67 2.47 12.97
CA LYS A 11 -7.94 2.99 12.46
C LYS A 11 -7.74 3.39 11.01
N VAL A 12 -8.54 2.86 10.10
CA VAL A 12 -8.44 3.17 8.67
C VAL A 12 -9.80 3.57 8.10
N PHE A 13 -9.80 4.49 7.14
CA PHE A 13 -11.00 4.79 6.36
C PHE A 13 -11.13 3.81 5.20
N ASP A 14 -12.33 3.27 5.01
CA ASP A 14 -12.71 2.52 3.82
C ASP A 14 -13.13 3.52 2.73
N LEU A 15 -12.24 3.77 1.75
CA LEU A 15 -12.50 4.73 0.68
C LEU A 15 -13.64 4.28 -0.25
N THR A 16 -13.99 3.00 -0.27
CA THR A 16 -15.12 2.54 -1.09
C THR A 16 -16.45 3.13 -0.60
N ARG A 17 -16.56 3.40 0.72
CA ARG A 17 -17.71 4.07 1.32
C ARG A 17 -17.78 5.57 1.02
N LEU A 18 -16.65 6.20 0.71
CA LEU A 18 -16.62 7.60 0.29
C LEU A 18 -17.00 7.77 -1.19
N GLY A 19 -16.94 6.69 -1.99
CA GLY A 19 -17.23 6.71 -3.43
C GLY A 19 -18.48 7.50 -3.84
N PRO A 20 -19.65 7.32 -3.20
CA PRO A 20 -20.86 8.07 -3.53
C PRO A 20 -20.77 9.59 -3.33
N HIS A 21 -19.83 10.04 -2.50
CA HIS A 21 -19.63 11.46 -2.15
C HIS A 21 -18.47 12.09 -2.93
N LEU A 22 -17.67 11.28 -3.61
CA LEU A 22 -16.57 11.75 -4.43
C LEU A 22 -17.06 12.07 -5.84
N ARG A 23 -16.51 13.14 -6.42
CA ARG A 23 -16.80 13.52 -7.81
C ARG A 23 -16.08 12.62 -8.84
N GLN A 24 -15.49 11.52 -8.40
CA GLN A 24 -14.69 10.61 -9.21
C GLN A 24 -14.66 9.19 -8.64
N PRO A 25 -14.36 8.17 -9.47
CA PRO A 25 -14.21 6.80 -8.99
C PRO A 25 -13.10 6.66 -7.95
N VAL A 26 -13.34 5.87 -6.90
CA VAL A 26 -12.36 5.61 -5.82
C VAL A 26 -11.05 5.03 -6.37
N GLY A 27 -11.13 4.13 -7.34
CA GLY A 27 -9.95 3.56 -8.00
C GLY A 27 -9.10 4.60 -8.76
N ASP A 28 -9.66 5.77 -9.04
CA ASP A 28 -9.00 6.83 -9.79
C ASP A 28 -8.25 7.81 -8.89
N LEU A 29 -8.57 7.81 -7.59
CA LEU A 29 -7.80 8.55 -6.57
C LEU A 29 -6.31 8.15 -6.60
N MET A 30 -6.01 6.88 -6.85
CA MET A 30 -4.65 6.38 -6.80
C MET A 30 -4.01 6.22 -8.19
N ALA A 31 -4.61 6.79 -9.26
CA ALA A 31 -4.22 6.51 -10.64
C ALA A 31 -3.44 7.65 -11.34
N PRO A 32 -3.97 8.61 -12.12
CA PRO A 32 -3.13 9.55 -12.88
C PRO A 32 -2.63 10.77 -12.08
N LYS A 33 -1.53 11.39 -12.55
CA LYS A 33 -0.94 12.63 -11.99
C LYS A 33 -1.93 13.79 -11.88
N ALA A 34 -2.93 13.85 -12.76
CA ALA A 34 -3.98 14.88 -12.74
C ALA A 34 -4.88 14.79 -11.50
N THR A 35 -5.04 13.60 -10.94
CA THR A 35 -5.90 13.33 -9.78
C THR A 35 -5.16 13.44 -8.45
N TYR A 36 -3.83 13.34 -8.51
CA TYR A 36 -2.97 13.29 -7.34
C TYR A 36 -3.13 14.47 -6.36
N PRO A 37 -3.36 15.73 -6.80
CA PRO A 37 -3.61 16.83 -5.87
C PRO A 37 -4.83 16.59 -4.97
N LEU A 38 -5.94 16.12 -5.54
CA LEU A 38 -7.16 15.81 -4.78
C LEU A 38 -6.93 14.63 -3.83
N THR A 39 -6.13 13.65 -4.24
CA THR A 39 -5.75 12.52 -3.38
C THR A 39 -4.92 12.96 -2.18
N GLN A 40 -3.98 13.89 -2.39
CA GLN A 40 -3.18 14.46 -1.32
C GLN A 40 -4.03 15.32 -0.38
N GLU A 41 -4.92 16.17 -0.91
CA GLU A 41 -5.85 16.96 -0.10
C GLU A 41 -6.74 16.06 0.77
N LEU A 42 -7.35 15.03 0.18
CA LEU A 42 -8.17 14.07 0.92
C LEU A 42 -7.34 13.35 1.99
N ALA A 43 -6.12 12.92 1.66
CA ALA A 43 -5.21 12.28 2.62
C ALA A 43 -4.84 13.21 3.79
N THR A 44 -4.57 14.49 3.54
CA THR A 44 -4.27 15.49 4.58
C THR A 44 -5.45 15.68 5.54
N GLU A 45 -6.68 15.76 5.03
CA GLU A 45 -7.86 15.89 5.88
C GLU A 45 -8.12 14.61 6.70
N MET A 46 -8.02 13.43 6.06
CA MET A 46 -8.28 12.16 6.74
C MET A 46 -7.20 11.78 7.76
N ALA A 47 -5.94 12.18 7.55
CA ALA A 47 -4.82 11.89 8.45
C ALA A 47 -5.02 12.47 9.86
N GLN A 48 -5.89 13.47 10.01
CA GLN A 48 -6.25 14.02 11.32
C GLN A 48 -7.16 13.09 12.14
N HIS A 49 -7.71 12.02 11.54
CA HIS A 49 -8.79 11.23 12.11
C HIS A 49 -8.57 9.71 12.10
N ALA A 50 -7.56 9.23 11.39
CA ALA A 50 -7.24 7.82 11.22
C ALA A 50 -5.73 7.65 10.95
N ASP A 51 -5.28 6.40 10.87
CA ASP A 51 -3.89 6.00 10.59
C ASP A 51 -3.65 5.66 9.12
N GLY A 52 -4.71 5.53 8.32
CA GLY A 52 -4.61 5.33 6.90
C GLY A 52 -5.94 5.17 6.19
N VAL A 53 -5.83 4.64 4.97
CA VAL A 53 -6.95 4.31 4.11
C VAL A 53 -6.82 2.92 3.53
N GLU A 54 -7.95 2.22 3.46
CA GLU A 54 -8.14 1.10 2.58
C GLU A 54 -8.78 1.58 1.27
N TYR A 55 -8.25 1.13 0.13
CA TYR A 55 -8.74 1.48 -1.19
C TYR A 55 -8.69 0.30 -2.14
N LEU A 56 -9.51 0.34 -3.20
CA LEU A 56 -9.49 -0.68 -4.23
C LEU A 56 -8.45 -0.32 -5.31
N SER A 57 -7.49 -1.20 -5.55
CA SER A 57 -6.53 -1.03 -6.63
C SER A 57 -7.21 -1.07 -7.99
N ARG A 58 -7.04 -0.02 -8.80
CA ARG A 58 -7.52 -0.02 -10.20
C ARG A 58 -6.84 -1.09 -11.06
N HIS A 59 -5.58 -1.43 -10.75
CA HIS A 59 -4.80 -2.38 -11.54
C HIS A 59 -5.12 -3.83 -11.23
N THR A 60 -5.37 -4.15 -9.95
CA THR A 60 -5.54 -5.53 -9.50
C THR A 60 -6.96 -5.87 -9.05
N GLY A 61 -7.81 -4.86 -8.81
CA GLY A 61 -9.13 -5.02 -8.22
C GLY A 61 -9.09 -5.53 -6.77
N LYS A 62 -7.92 -5.53 -6.12
CA LYS A 62 -7.74 -6.00 -4.75
C LYS A 62 -7.69 -4.82 -3.77
N PRO A 63 -8.12 -5.03 -2.51
CA PRO A 63 -7.91 -4.05 -1.45
C PRO A 63 -6.42 -3.76 -1.25
N CYS A 64 -6.11 -2.51 -1.05
CA CYS A 64 -4.80 -1.99 -0.73
C CYS A 64 -4.91 -1.11 0.51
N LEU A 65 -3.88 -1.17 1.34
CA LEU A 65 -3.76 -0.36 2.55
C LEU A 65 -2.65 0.67 2.34
N ALA A 66 -2.96 1.94 2.56
CA ALA A 66 -1.98 3.01 2.68
C ALA A 66 -2.05 3.59 4.09
N LEU A 67 -0.91 3.66 4.77
CA LEU A 67 -0.80 4.19 6.12
C LEU A 67 -0.02 5.51 6.10
N TRP A 68 -0.46 6.46 6.90
CA TRP A 68 0.24 7.74 7.07
C TRP A 68 1.30 7.61 8.14
N SER A 69 2.44 8.24 7.95
CA SER A 69 3.50 8.33 8.96
C SER A 69 4.08 9.73 8.97
N ASP A 70 4.26 10.29 10.16
CA ASP A 70 4.97 11.55 10.34
C ASP A 70 6.49 11.38 10.20
N LYS A 71 6.97 10.13 10.33
CA LYS A 71 8.38 9.80 10.11
C LYS A 71 8.62 9.35 8.67
N VAL A 72 9.69 9.86 8.08
CA VAL A 72 10.10 9.60 6.68
C VAL A 72 10.33 8.11 6.41
N ASP A 73 10.79 7.36 7.42
CA ASP A 73 11.05 5.93 7.36
C ASP A 73 9.85 5.05 7.75
N GLY A 74 8.71 5.65 8.12
CA GLY A 74 7.53 4.90 8.56
C GLY A 74 7.60 4.38 10.01
N ASP A 75 8.62 4.76 10.78
CA ASP A 75 8.88 4.19 12.10
C ASP A 75 7.77 4.50 13.14
N GLY A 76 7.48 3.55 14.03
CA GLY A 76 6.43 3.66 15.06
C GLY A 76 4.99 3.36 14.60
N ILE A 77 4.79 2.90 13.36
CA ILE A 77 3.48 2.45 12.87
C ILE A 77 3.53 0.97 12.50
N LEU A 78 4.59 0.57 11.81
CA LEU A 78 4.83 -0.79 11.37
C LEU A 78 6.30 -1.16 11.61
N PRO A 79 6.67 -1.56 12.83
CA PRO A 79 7.97 -2.19 13.05
C PRO A 79 8.11 -3.39 12.12
N THR A 80 9.29 -3.49 11.53
CA THR A 80 9.66 -4.64 10.72
C THR A 80 9.90 -5.81 11.66
N ALA A 81 9.01 -6.81 11.61
CA ALA A 81 9.13 -8.02 12.40
C ALA A 81 10.26 -8.91 11.88
N SER A 82 10.41 -9.01 10.56
CA SER A 82 11.49 -9.76 9.93
C SER A 82 11.77 -9.25 8.51
N VAL A 83 13.02 -9.44 8.05
CA VAL A 83 13.40 -9.20 6.66
C VAL A 83 14.06 -10.46 6.11
N THR A 84 13.46 -11.03 5.08
CA THR A 84 14.07 -12.09 4.27
C THR A 84 14.72 -11.49 3.02
N PRO A 85 16.05 -11.61 2.83
CA PRO A 85 16.70 -11.23 1.59
C PRO A 85 16.04 -11.91 0.38
N LEU A 86 15.93 -11.21 -0.76
CA LEU A 86 15.30 -11.81 -1.96
C LEU A 86 16.01 -13.08 -2.44
N SER A 87 17.32 -13.20 -2.22
CA SER A 87 18.09 -14.42 -2.51
C SER A 87 17.66 -15.64 -1.69
N GLN A 88 17.01 -15.41 -0.54
CA GLN A 88 16.56 -16.45 0.39
C GLN A 88 15.02 -16.58 0.44
N TYR A 89 14.29 -15.67 -0.21
CA TYR A 89 12.84 -15.65 -0.18
C TYR A 89 12.24 -16.69 -1.15
N GLU A 90 11.31 -17.48 -0.63
CA GLU A 90 10.51 -18.44 -1.39
C GLU A 90 9.04 -18.28 -1.03
N HIS A 91 8.17 -18.33 -2.03
CA HIS A 91 6.73 -18.34 -1.83
C HIS A 91 6.10 -19.42 -2.70
N ARG A 92 5.40 -20.37 -2.07
CA ARG A 92 4.71 -21.50 -2.74
C ARG A 92 5.64 -22.27 -3.68
N GLY A 93 6.85 -22.61 -3.24
CA GLY A 93 7.81 -23.39 -4.05
C GLY A 93 8.57 -22.57 -5.09
N ARG A 94 8.39 -21.24 -5.14
CA ARG A 94 9.02 -20.36 -6.13
C ARG A 94 9.95 -19.37 -5.45
N THR A 95 11.20 -19.30 -5.90
CA THR A 95 12.17 -18.29 -5.45
C THR A 95 11.71 -16.88 -5.86
N ALA A 96 12.17 -15.86 -5.13
CA ALA A 96 11.90 -14.47 -5.51
C ALA A 96 12.27 -14.17 -6.96
N ARG A 97 13.38 -14.72 -7.46
CA ARG A 97 13.83 -14.55 -8.84
C ARG A 97 12.83 -15.12 -9.85
N GLN A 98 12.26 -16.29 -9.57
CA GLN A 98 11.25 -16.91 -10.44
C GLN A 98 9.94 -16.12 -10.42
N ILE A 99 9.52 -15.62 -9.26
CA ILE A 99 8.33 -14.79 -9.10
C ILE A 99 8.49 -13.49 -9.88
N LEU A 100 9.57 -12.74 -9.63
CA LEU A 100 9.82 -11.45 -10.27
C LEU A 100 9.94 -11.57 -11.80
N ARG A 101 10.57 -12.64 -12.29
CA ARG A 101 10.69 -12.86 -13.74
C ARG A 101 9.35 -13.17 -14.39
N ALA A 102 8.57 -14.09 -13.82
CA ALA A 102 7.36 -14.59 -14.47
C ALA A 102 6.15 -13.68 -14.24
N ASP A 103 6.04 -13.08 -13.06
CA ASP A 103 4.83 -12.37 -12.62
C ASP A 103 4.99 -10.85 -12.75
N CYS A 104 6.22 -10.34 -12.70
CA CYS A 104 6.52 -8.91 -12.78
C CYS A 104 7.34 -8.51 -14.02
N ASN A 105 7.80 -9.47 -14.82
CA ASN A 105 8.74 -9.25 -15.94
C ASN A 105 10.03 -8.49 -15.52
N ILE A 106 10.48 -8.67 -14.29
CA ILE A 106 11.70 -8.05 -13.75
C ILE A 106 12.83 -9.09 -13.77
N ARG A 107 13.96 -8.72 -14.37
CA ARG A 107 15.18 -9.54 -14.35
C ARG A 107 16.11 -9.04 -13.26
N ILE A 108 16.36 -9.87 -12.26
CA ILE A 108 17.44 -9.64 -11.30
C ILE A 108 18.73 -10.20 -11.92
N ALA A 109 19.71 -9.31 -12.12
CA ALA A 109 21.10 -9.69 -12.35
C ALA A 109 21.69 -10.18 -11.02
N GLY A 110 22.32 -11.36 -11.07
CA GLY A 110 23.14 -11.87 -9.97
C GLY A 110 24.59 -11.53 -10.25
#